data_AF-A0A1E4S0V6-F1
#
_entry.id   AF-A0A1E4S0V6-F1
#
_cell.length_a   1.000
_cell.length_b   1.000
_cell.length_c   1.000
_cell.angle_alpha   90.00
_cell.angle_beta   90.00
_cell.angle_gamma   90.00
#
_symmetry.space_group_name_H-M   'P 1'
#
loop_
_entity.id
_entity.type
_entity.pdbx_description
1 polymer ?
#
loop_
_entity_poly.entity_id
_entity_poly.type
_entity_poly.pdbx_seq_one_letter_code
_entity_poly.pdbx_strand_id
1 'polypeptide(L)'
;QPVKSVQTLISFKNPEQLSGLITRSDQELGGFSTVNLDVEGGVGHFHGVLNLDPPSNKPEFLYSGYAMFRTKDQPSNGSFLFPQSQFWDWDNFHNVVLRVKGDHRKYFVNIQSQTSVATDLYQHRLFLTKPGEWETVTIPIDDFVLTNRGIIQHQAPMDRTRVKTLGIGLTDGQFGEYSLYIDEIKVERGDEEAQRKREEKEKEQVDSGDTFSDMRT
;
A
#
# COMPACT_ATOMS: atom_id res chain seq x y z
N GLN A 1 -3.84 3.59 28.77
CA GLN A 1 -2.64 2.87 28.31
C GLN A 1 -1.79 3.87 27.53
N PRO A 2 -0.44 3.85 27.59
CA PRO A 2 0.37 4.74 26.77
C PRO A 2 0.10 4.44 25.30
N VAL A 3 -0.20 5.48 24.51
CA VAL A 3 -0.50 5.28 23.10
C VAL A 3 0.79 4.89 22.37
N LYS A 4 0.77 3.78 21.63
CA LYS A 4 1.95 3.30 20.90
C LYS A 4 2.34 4.33 19.83
N SER A 5 3.63 4.68 19.78
CA SER A 5 4.18 5.57 18.76
C SER A 5 4.37 4.87 17.40
N VAL A 6 4.43 3.55 17.41
CA VAL A 6 4.66 2.68 16.23
C VAL A 6 3.80 1.43 16.34
N GLN A 7 3.24 0.98 15.22
CA GLN A 7 2.61 -0.33 15.06
C GLN A 7 3.23 -1.06 13.87
N THR A 8 3.89 -2.20 14.12
CA THR A 8 4.35 -3.11 13.08
C THR A 8 3.17 -3.86 12.48
N LEU A 9 3.08 -3.87 11.15
CA LEU A 9 2.01 -4.51 10.38
C LEU A 9 2.49 -5.83 9.77
N ILE A 10 3.72 -5.82 9.22
CA ILE A 10 4.38 -6.98 8.64
C ILE A 10 5.81 -7.02 9.16
N SER A 11 6.23 -8.17 9.66
CA SER A 11 7.64 -8.48 9.93
C SER A 11 7.87 -9.97 9.74
N PHE A 12 8.92 -10.34 9.03
CA PHE A 12 9.23 -11.73 8.71
C PHE A 12 10.19 -12.39 9.70
N LYS A 13 10.47 -11.71 10.83
CA LYS A 13 11.21 -12.28 11.97
C LYS A 13 10.51 -13.49 12.57
N ASN A 14 9.17 -13.58 12.42
CA ASN A 14 8.39 -14.78 12.66
C ASN A 14 7.91 -15.35 11.32
N PRO A 15 8.34 -16.56 10.90
CA PRO A 15 7.89 -17.19 9.66
C PRO A 15 6.37 -17.40 9.56
N GLU A 16 5.67 -17.54 10.70
CA GLU A 16 4.20 -17.68 10.72
C GLU A 16 3.47 -16.47 10.12
N GLN A 17 4.14 -15.32 10.00
CA GLN A 17 3.62 -14.11 9.39
C GLN A 17 3.09 -14.36 7.96
N LEU A 18 3.69 -15.28 7.20
CA LEU A 18 3.24 -15.65 5.85
C LEU A 18 1.77 -16.12 5.83
N SER A 19 1.32 -16.79 6.90
CA SER A 19 -0.06 -17.26 7.00
C SER A 19 -1.08 -16.11 7.04
N GLY A 20 -0.66 -14.91 7.44
CA GLY A 20 -1.45 -13.69 7.47
C GLY A 20 -1.46 -12.93 6.13
N LEU A 21 -0.78 -13.43 5.10
CA LEU A 21 -0.63 -12.76 3.80
C LEU A 21 -1.34 -13.54 2.69
N ILE A 22 -1.71 -12.82 1.64
CA ILE A 22 -2.37 -13.33 0.44
C ILE A 22 -1.57 -12.82 -0.76
N THR A 23 -1.13 -13.72 -1.63
CA THR A 23 -0.54 -13.38 -2.94
C THR A 23 -1.59 -13.50 -4.05
N ARG A 24 -1.46 -12.67 -5.09
CA ARG A 24 -2.31 -12.64 -6.28
C ARG A 24 -1.51 -12.21 -7.51
N SER A 25 -1.85 -12.75 -8.67
CA SER A 25 -1.35 -12.30 -9.97
C SER A 25 -2.43 -12.51 -11.03
N ASP A 26 -2.18 -12.02 -12.24
CA ASP A 26 -3.08 -12.23 -13.39
C ASP A 26 -3.33 -13.71 -13.74
N GLN A 27 -2.59 -14.67 -13.16
CA GLN A 27 -2.85 -16.10 -13.29
C GLN A 27 -4.28 -16.47 -12.88
N GLU A 28 -4.87 -15.76 -11.92
CA GLU A 28 -6.27 -15.99 -11.52
C GLU A 28 -7.28 -15.69 -12.65
N LEU A 29 -6.88 -14.88 -13.62
CA LEU A 29 -7.65 -14.54 -14.81
C LEU A 29 -7.18 -15.33 -16.05
N GLY A 30 -6.13 -16.14 -15.91
CA GLY A 30 -5.50 -16.92 -16.98
C GLY A 30 -4.25 -16.28 -17.59
N GLY A 31 -3.75 -15.20 -17.00
CA GLY A 31 -2.47 -14.58 -17.37
C GLY A 31 -1.26 -15.44 -17.00
N PHE A 32 -0.07 -14.94 -17.35
CA PHE A 32 1.18 -15.69 -17.28
C PHE A 32 2.16 -15.13 -16.23
N SER A 33 1.78 -14.11 -15.46
CA SER A 33 2.64 -13.55 -14.42
C SER A 33 2.72 -14.46 -13.20
N THR A 34 3.93 -14.68 -12.70
CA THR A 34 4.14 -15.47 -11.47
C THR A 34 4.22 -14.56 -10.25
N VAL A 35 3.83 -15.10 -9.09
CA VAL A 35 3.93 -14.39 -7.81
C VAL A 35 4.36 -15.33 -6.69
N ASN A 36 5.45 -14.99 -6.02
CA ASN A 36 5.96 -15.72 -4.86
C ASN A 36 6.21 -14.76 -3.70
N LEU A 37 6.04 -15.27 -2.48
CA LEU A 37 6.38 -14.56 -1.26
C LEU A 37 6.98 -15.55 -0.26
N ASP A 38 8.30 -15.58 -0.20
CA ASP A 38 9.07 -16.51 0.63
C ASP A 38 9.68 -15.78 1.83
N VAL A 39 10.18 -16.52 2.82
CA VAL A 39 10.93 -15.96 3.95
C VAL A 39 12.29 -16.63 4.06
N GLU A 40 13.35 -15.82 4.02
CA GLU A 40 14.73 -16.27 4.20
C GLU A 40 15.45 -15.33 5.17
N GLY A 41 16.12 -15.88 6.18
CA GLY A 41 16.91 -15.07 7.13
C GLY A 41 16.11 -14.04 7.93
N GLY A 42 14.79 -14.24 8.11
CA GLY A 42 13.90 -13.31 8.80
C GLY A 42 13.41 -12.15 7.94
N VAL A 43 13.64 -12.22 6.63
CA VAL A 43 13.25 -11.23 5.62
C VAL A 43 12.28 -11.88 4.63
N GLY A 44 11.24 -11.15 4.24
CA GLY A 44 10.32 -11.59 3.19
C GLY A 44 10.88 -11.27 1.81
N HIS A 45 10.67 -12.15 0.84
CA HIS A 45 11.11 -11.98 -0.54
C HIS A 45 9.91 -12.09 -1.48
N PHE A 46 9.48 -10.95 -2.02
CA PHE A 46 8.42 -10.84 -3.01
C PHE A 46 9.04 -10.84 -4.42
N HIS A 47 8.82 -11.91 -5.18
CA HIS A 47 9.49 -12.11 -6.47
C HIS A 47 8.65 -12.87 -7.49
N GLY A 48 9.08 -12.82 -8.74
CA GLY A 48 8.43 -13.50 -9.86
C GLY A 48 8.84 -12.92 -11.20
N VAL A 49 8.05 -13.24 -12.23
CA VAL A 49 8.18 -12.73 -13.60
C VAL A 49 6.85 -12.14 -13.99
N LEU A 50 6.84 -10.87 -14.37
CA LEU A 50 5.67 -10.18 -14.90
C LEU A 50 5.56 -10.48 -16.41
N ASN A 51 4.38 -10.90 -16.85
CA ASN A 51 4.07 -11.12 -18.25
C ASN A 51 2.89 -10.25 -18.68
N LEU A 52 3.01 -9.58 -19.84
CA LEU A 52 2.02 -8.64 -20.34
C LEU A 52 1.09 -9.25 -21.40
N ASP A 53 1.37 -10.47 -21.84
CA ASP A 53 0.56 -11.16 -22.83
C ASP A 53 -0.82 -11.45 -22.22
N PRO A 54 -1.91 -11.05 -22.88
CA PRO A 54 -3.25 -11.38 -22.44
C PRO A 54 -3.53 -12.88 -22.68
N PRO A 55 -4.41 -13.50 -21.88
CA PRO A 55 -4.81 -14.88 -22.08
C PRO A 55 -5.44 -15.09 -23.47
N SER A 56 -4.86 -16.00 -24.27
CA SER A 56 -5.29 -16.26 -25.65
C SER A 56 -6.76 -16.69 -25.80
N ASN A 57 -7.36 -17.19 -24.71
CA ASN A 57 -8.69 -17.80 -24.72
C ASN A 57 -9.79 -16.88 -24.17
N LYS A 58 -9.47 -15.64 -23.78
CA LYS A 58 -10.44 -14.71 -23.17
C LYS A 58 -10.22 -13.25 -23.60
N PRO A 59 -10.68 -12.87 -24.81
CA PRO A 59 -10.45 -11.54 -25.39
C PRO A 59 -11.11 -10.39 -24.60
N GLU A 60 -12.02 -10.67 -23.67
CA GLU A 60 -12.60 -9.69 -22.75
C GLU A 60 -11.62 -9.18 -21.68
N PHE A 61 -10.51 -9.89 -21.44
CA PHE A 61 -9.47 -9.47 -20.50
C PHE A 61 -8.38 -8.68 -21.23
N LEU A 62 -8.55 -7.36 -21.22
CA LEU A 62 -7.62 -6.42 -21.87
C LEU A 62 -6.35 -6.13 -21.04
N TYR A 63 -6.30 -6.56 -19.78
CA TYR A 63 -5.24 -6.19 -18.84
C TYR A 63 -4.61 -7.44 -18.21
N SER A 64 -3.35 -7.66 -18.54
CA SER A 64 -2.43 -8.65 -17.96
C SER A 64 -1.22 -7.90 -17.40
N GLY A 65 -0.37 -8.57 -16.63
CA GLY A 65 0.83 -7.96 -16.04
C GLY A 65 0.60 -7.34 -14.68
N TYR A 66 0.07 -8.13 -13.73
CA TYR A 66 0.12 -7.76 -12.32
C TYR A 66 0.55 -8.91 -11.41
N ALA A 67 1.25 -8.54 -10.34
CA ALA A 67 1.54 -9.40 -9.20
C ALA A 67 1.48 -8.57 -7.92
N MET A 68 0.95 -9.13 -6.84
CA MET A 68 0.81 -8.43 -5.58
C MET A 68 0.72 -9.38 -4.40
N PHE A 69 0.97 -8.84 -3.20
CA PHE A 69 0.54 -9.45 -1.96
C PHE A 69 -0.11 -8.42 -1.05
N ARG A 70 -0.97 -8.87 -0.13
CA ARG A 70 -1.54 -8.04 0.93
C ARG A 70 -1.75 -8.83 2.21
N THR A 71 -1.94 -8.15 3.33
CA THR A 71 -2.46 -8.77 4.55
C THR A 71 -3.87 -9.31 4.33
N LYS A 72 -4.20 -10.40 5.01
CA LYS A 72 -5.58 -10.83 5.21
C LYS A 72 -6.38 -9.73 5.91
N ASP A 73 -7.68 -9.76 5.70
CA ASP A 73 -8.60 -8.90 6.43
C ASP A 73 -8.48 -9.23 7.93
N GLN A 74 -8.64 -8.22 8.79
CA GLN A 74 -8.52 -8.44 10.23
C GLN A 74 -9.59 -9.45 10.70
N PRO A 75 -9.22 -10.39 11.58
CA PRO A 75 -10.15 -11.42 12.03
C PRO A 75 -11.37 -10.79 12.69
N SER A 76 -12.56 -11.22 12.28
CA SER A 76 -13.79 -10.76 12.91
C SER A 76 -13.88 -11.30 14.33
N ASN A 77 -14.17 -10.43 15.31
CA ASN A 77 -14.36 -10.82 16.71
C ASN A 77 -15.84 -11.05 17.08
N GLY A 78 -16.70 -11.21 16.07
CA GLY A 78 -18.13 -11.50 16.23
C GLY A 78 -18.46 -12.99 16.15
N SER A 79 -19.65 -13.35 16.62
CA SER A 79 -20.22 -14.69 16.40
C SER A 79 -20.45 -14.95 14.91
N PHE A 80 -20.50 -16.20 14.47
CA PHE A 80 -20.84 -16.59 13.09
C PHE A 80 -22.15 -15.94 12.61
N LEU A 81 -23.12 -15.72 13.50
CA LEU A 81 -24.40 -15.06 13.19
C LEU A 81 -24.32 -13.53 13.13
N PHE A 82 -23.29 -12.93 13.75
CA PHE A 82 -23.10 -11.48 13.84
C PHE A 82 -21.61 -11.16 13.70
N PRO A 83 -21.03 -11.30 12.50
CA PRO A 83 -19.63 -11.01 12.29
C PRO A 83 -19.37 -9.52 12.48
N GLN A 84 -18.48 -9.19 13.41
CA GLN A 84 -18.01 -7.83 13.62
C GLN A 84 -16.68 -7.68 12.89
N SER A 85 -16.69 -6.89 11.80
CA SER A 85 -15.47 -6.60 11.06
C SER A 85 -14.51 -5.81 11.95
N GLN A 86 -13.28 -6.27 12.05
CA GLN A 86 -12.23 -5.55 12.74
C GLN A 86 -11.46 -4.69 11.74
N PHE A 87 -10.96 -3.55 12.20
CA PHE A 87 -10.14 -2.64 11.42
C PHE A 87 -8.91 -2.27 12.24
N TRP A 88 -7.86 -1.83 11.56
CA TRP A 88 -6.83 -1.04 12.22
C TRP A 88 -7.28 0.41 12.35
N ASP A 89 -7.04 0.94 13.53
CA ASP A 89 -7.20 2.36 13.84
C ASP A 89 -5.83 3.05 13.72
N TRP A 90 -5.69 3.81 12.63
CA TRP A 90 -4.53 4.62 12.31
C TRP A 90 -4.78 6.11 12.50
N ASP A 91 -5.82 6.52 13.23
CA ASP A 91 -6.16 7.93 13.44
C ASP A 91 -4.97 8.74 13.98
N ASN A 92 -4.18 8.11 14.84
CA ASN A 92 -3.00 8.71 15.45
C ASN A 92 -1.69 8.48 14.68
N PHE A 93 -1.70 7.74 13.58
CA PHE A 93 -0.53 7.50 12.74
C PHE A 93 -0.57 8.39 11.51
N HIS A 94 0.61 8.76 11.01
CA HIS A 94 0.72 9.68 9.88
C HIS A 94 1.66 9.20 8.80
N ASN A 95 2.52 8.23 9.10
CA ASN A 95 3.47 7.67 8.15
C ASN A 95 3.33 6.15 8.06
N VAL A 96 3.41 5.63 6.84
CA VAL A 96 3.73 4.24 6.54
C VAL A 96 5.23 4.15 6.31
N VAL A 97 5.90 3.25 7.01
CA VAL A 97 7.36 3.07 6.92
C VAL A 97 7.67 1.66 6.48
N LEU A 98 8.48 1.54 5.43
CA LEU A 98 8.91 0.28 4.84
C LEU A 98 10.42 0.20 4.86
N ARG A 99 10.96 -0.92 5.36
CA ARG A 99 12.39 -1.26 5.23
C ARG A 99 12.53 -2.30 4.14
N VAL A 100 13.07 -1.90 3.00
CA VAL A 100 13.05 -2.69 1.75
C VAL A 100 14.39 -2.66 1.03
N LYS A 101 14.66 -3.70 0.25
CA LYS A 101 15.76 -3.80 -0.71
C LYS A 101 15.19 -4.40 -2.00
N GLY A 102 15.19 -3.65 -3.08
CA GLY A 102 14.59 -4.13 -4.34
C GLY A 102 15.45 -3.84 -5.54
N ASP A 103 14.86 -4.09 -6.70
CA ASP A 103 15.40 -3.83 -8.01
C ASP A 103 14.98 -2.43 -8.54
N HIS A 104 14.97 -2.27 -9.87
CA HIS A 104 14.60 -1.02 -10.54
C HIS A 104 13.10 -0.93 -10.89
N ARG A 105 12.28 -1.89 -10.44
CA ARG A 105 10.85 -1.94 -10.76
C ARG A 105 10.08 -0.91 -9.96
N LYS A 106 8.92 -0.53 -10.49
CA LYS A 106 8.06 0.50 -9.89
C LYS A 106 6.92 -0.13 -9.12
N TYR A 107 7.17 -0.44 -7.87
CA TYR A 107 6.17 -1.02 -6.97
C TYR A 107 5.17 0.04 -6.47
N PHE A 108 4.02 -0.43 -6.01
CA PHE A 108 3.01 0.37 -5.31
C PHE A 108 2.77 -0.20 -3.92
N VAL A 109 2.68 0.69 -2.93
CA VAL A 109 2.06 0.38 -1.64
C VAL A 109 0.57 0.61 -1.78
N ASN A 110 -0.20 -0.40 -1.38
CA ASN A 110 -1.64 -0.48 -1.57
C ASN A 110 -2.31 -0.61 -0.21
N ILE A 111 -3.25 0.28 0.10
CA ILE A 111 -4.02 0.27 1.35
C ILE A 111 -5.50 0.24 1.01
N GLN A 112 -6.21 -0.70 1.64
CA GLN A 112 -7.66 -0.72 1.58
C GLN A 112 -8.22 -0.22 2.90
N SER A 113 -9.03 0.84 2.86
CA SER A 113 -9.84 1.31 3.98
C SER A 113 -11.32 1.10 3.70
N GLN A 114 -12.17 1.35 4.68
CA GLN A 114 -13.61 1.30 4.49
C GLN A 114 -14.07 2.44 3.56
N THR A 115 -14.53 2.08 2.37
CA THR A 115 -15.21 2.99 1.43
C THR A 115 -16.54 2.38 0.99
N SER A 116 -17.32 3.12 0.20
CA SER A 116 -18.56 2.64 -0.40
C SER A 116 -18.33 1.63 -1.53
N VAL A 117 -17.13 1.58 -2.12
CA VAL A 117 -16.81 0.71 -3.25
C VAL A 117 -15.72 -0.27 -2.85
N ALA A 118 -16.04 -1.56 -2.87
CA ALA A 118 -15.13 -2.60 -2.37
C ALA A 118 -13.79 -2.69 -3.14
N THR A 119 -13.74 -2.22 -4.38
CA THR A 119 -12.53 -2.22 -5.23
C THR A 119 -11.71 -0.94 -5.11
N ASP A 120 -12.08 -0.01 -4.23
CA ASP A 120 -11.29 1.17 -3.94
C ASP A 120 -9.97 0.79 -3.25
N LEU A 121 -8.92 1.47 -3.68
CA LEU A 121 -7.58 1.26 -3.18
C LEU A 121 -6.84 2.59 -3.11
N TYR A 122 -6.28 2.88 -1.95
CA TYR A 122 -5.37 3.98 -1.76
C TYR A 122 -3.98 3.51 -2.16
N GLN A 123 -3.38 4.17 -3.15
CA GLN A 123 -2.12 3.75 -3.74
C GLN A 123 -1.06 4.85 -3.62
N HIS A 124 0.16 4.44 -3.29
CA HIS A 124 1.34 5.30 -3.38
C HIS A 124 2.46 4.54 -4.07
N ARG A 125 3.27 5.22 -4.90
CA ARG A 125 4.43 4.60 -5.53
C ARG A 125 5.52 4.34 -4.50
N LEU A 126 6.06 3.13 -4.48
CA LEU A 126 7.25 2.79 -3.72
C LEU A 126 8.46 3.03 -4.63
N PHE A 127 9.07 4.20 -4.50
CA PHE A 127 10.30 4.54 -5.22
C PHE A 127 11.51 4.12 -4.41
N LEU A 128 12.33 3.25 -5.00
CA LEU A 128 13.63 2.89 -4.47
C LEU A 128 14.69 3.82 -5.08
N THR A 129 15.47 4.46 -4.22
CA THR A 129 16.56 5.34 -4.63
C THR A 129 17.89 4.61 -4.74
N LYS A 130 18.01 3.44 -4.11
CA LYS A 130 19.24 2.64 -4.07
C LYS A 130 18.95 1.15 -4.36
N PRO A 131 18.63 0.80 -5.62
CA PRO A 131 18.42 -0.60 -6.01
C PRO A 131 19.59 -1.50 -5.59
N GLY A 132 19.29 -2.68 -5.05
CA GLY A 132 20.27 -3.62 -4.53
C GLY A 132 20.75 -3.33 -3.09
N GLU A 133 20.44 -2.17 -2.54
CA GLU A 133 20.73 -1.81 -1.15
C GLU A 133 19.45 -1.76 -0.31
N TRP A 134 19.61 -1.91 0.99
CA TRP A 134 18.52 -1.71 1.92
C TRP A 134 18.29 -0.21 2.15
N GLU A 135 17.07 0.26 1.90
CA GLU A 135 16.63 1.62 2.24
C GLU A 135 15.35 1.62 3.09
N THR A 136 15.10 2.73 3.78
CA THR A 136 13.88 2.94 4.57
C THR A 136 13.07 4.02 3.87
N VAL A 137 11.87 3.67 3.42
CA VAL A 137 10.95 4.59 2.75
C VAL A 137 9.84 4.95 3.72
N THR A 138 9.68 6.26 3.96
CA THR A 138 8.63 6.82 4.80
C THR A 138 7.65 7.56 3.91
N ILE A 139 6.40 7.11 3.90
CA ILE A 139 5.33 7.64 3.05
C ILE A 139 4.25 8.24 3.96
N PRO A 140 3.97 9.54 3.86
CA PRO A 140 2.82 10.14 4.54
C PRO A 140 1.52 9.47 4.12
N ILE A 141 0.64 9.17 5.07
CA ILE A 141 -0.66 8.53 4.78
C ILE A 141 -1.52 9.42 3.87
N ASP A 142 -1.40 10.75 4.00
CA ASP A 142 -2.11 11.73 3.17
C ASP A 142 -1.64 11.78 1.72
N ASP A 143 -0.44 11.25 1.41
CA ASP A 143 0.07 11.24 0.04
C ASP A 143 -0.53 10.08 -0.79
N PHE A 144 -1.26 9.15 -0.16
CA PHE A 144 -1.89 8.05 -0.88
C PHE A 144 -3.10 8.52 -1.69
N VAL A 145 -3.11 8.13 -2.96
CA VAL A 145 -4.13 8.53 -3.93
C VAL A 145 -5.22 7.47 -4.01
N LEU A 146 -6.48 7.89 -3.90
CA LEU A 146 -7.63 6.99 -4.10
C LEU A 146 -7.75 6.59 -5.57
N THR A 147 -7.80 5.28 -5.80
CA THR A 147 -7.96 4.67 -7.13
C THR A 147 -9.03 3.59 -7.10
N ASN A 148 -9.59 3.28 -8.26
CA ASN A 148 -10.45 2.14 -8.49
C ASN A 148 -10.01 1.45 -9.77
N ARG A 149 -9.60 0.18 -9.69
CA ARG A 149 -9.05 -0.58 -10.83
C ARG A 149 -7.93 0.19 -11.57
N GLY A 150 -7.05 0.86 -10.84
CA GLY A 150 -5.94 1.64 -11.38
C GLY A 150 -6.31 3.03 -11.91
N ILE A 151 -7.59 3.42 -11.86
CA ILE A 151 -8.06 4.74 -12.30
C ILE A 151 -8.17 5.66 -11.07
N ILE A 152 -7.50 6.80 -11.12
CA ILE A 152 -7.58 7.84 -10.07
C ILE A 152 -9.03 8.31 -9.94
N GLN A 153 -9.53 8.33 -8.71
CA GLN A 153 -10.87 8.81 -8.38
C GLN A 153 -10.82 10.27 -7.92
N HIS A 154 -12.00 10.87 -7.71
CA HIS A 154 -12.08 12.11 -6.93
C HIS A 154 -11.41 11.90 -5.58
N GLN A 155 -10.43 12.74 -5.27
CA GLN A 155 -9.63 12.57 -4.06
C GLN A 155 -10.51 12.71 -2.84
N ALA A 156 -10.50 11.67 -2.01
CA ALA A 156 -11.11 11.64 -0.70
C ALA A 156 -10.03 11.21 0.28
N PRO A 157 -9.97 11.80 1.48
CA PRO A 157 -9.04 11.37 2.50
C PRO A 157 -9.34 9.93 2.93
N MET A 158 -8.29 9.17 3.23
CA MET A 158 -8.42 7.82 3.75
C MET A 158 -9.09 7.85 5.13
N ASP A 159 -10.12 7.02 5.33
CA ASP A 159 -10.64 6.74 6.66
C ASP A 159 -9.61 5.90 7.45
N ARG A 160 -8.79 6.59 8.24
CA ARG A 160 -7.72 5.99 9.04
C ARG A 160 -8.23 5.15 10.20
N THR A 161 -9.47 5.35 10.67
CA THR A 161 -10.04 4.55 11.76
C THR A 161 -10.48 3.17 11.30
N ARG A 162 -10.67 2.99 9.99
CA ARG A 162 -11.22 1.78 9.39
C ARG A 162 -10.33 1.22 8.28
N VAL A 163 -9.05 1.03 8.57
CA VAL A 163 -8.11 0.38 7.63
C VAL A 163 -8.27 -1.13 7.68
N LYS A 164 -8.39 -1.77 6.51
CA LYS A 164 -8.63 -3.21 6.36
C LYS A 164 -7.34 -3.97 6.05
N THR A 165 -6.58 -3.48 5.07
CA THR A 165 -5.47 -4.23 4.48
C THR A 165 -4.35 -3.31 4.04
N LEU A 166 -3.13 -3.84 4.06
CA LEU A 166 -1.96 -3.23 3.45
C LEU A 166 -1.23 -4.27 2.60
N GLY A 167 -0.68 -3.86 1.47
CA GLY A 167 0.06 -4.73 0.58
C GLY A 167 1.00 -3.99 -0.35
N ILE A 168 1.75 -4.76 -1.13
CA ILE A 168 2.60 -4.26 -2.21
C ILE A 168 2.14 -4.90 -3.51
N GLY A 169 2.06 -4.11 -4.57
CA GLY A 169 1.75 -4.57 -5.92
C GLY A 169 2.75 -4.08 -6.95
N LEU A 170 2.83 -4.81 -8.06
CA LEU A 170 3.58 -4.47 -9.25
C LEU A 170 2.62 -4.47 -10.45
N THR A 171 2.49 -3.31 -11.08
CA THR A 171 1.61 -3.06 -12.24
C THR A 171 2.25 -2.01 -13.16
N ASP A 172 3.56 -2.11 -13.36
CA ASP A 172 4.36 -1.07 -14.05
C ASP A 172 4.39 -1.25 -15.58
N GLY A 173 3.70 -2.26 -16.10
CA GLY A 173 3.60 -2.53 -17.54
C GLY A 173 4.93 -2.94 -18.18
N GLN A 174 5.86 -3.52 -17.41
CA GLN A 174 7.13 -4.01 -17.93
C GLN A 174 7.22 -5.54 -17.86
N PHE A 175 7.49 -6.20 -18.98
CA PHE A 175 7.77 -7.63 -18.97
C PHE A 175 9.09 -7.92 -18.23
N GLY A 176 9.15 -9.02 -17.48
CA GLY A 176 10.40 -9.54 -16.93
C GLY A 176 10.38 -9.75 -15.42
N GLU A 177 11.54 -10.13 -14.90
CA GLU A 177 11.73 -10.44 -13.49
C GLU A 177 11.52 -9.23 -12.58
N TYR A 178 11.08 -9.53 -11.36
CA TYR A 178 11.03 -8.58 -10.27
C TYR A 178 11.43 -9.25 -8.96
N SER A 179 12.05 -8.48 -8.06
CA SER A 179 12.56 -8.97 -6.78
C SER A 179 12.62 -7.84 -5.74
N LEU A 180 11.79 -7.96 -4.71
CA LEU A 180 11.72 -7.03 -3.58
C LEU A 180 11.84 -7.78 -2.26
N TYR A 181 12.90 -7.50 -1.51
CA TYR A 181 13.08 -7.93 -0.14
C TYR A 181 12.46 -6.92 0.83
N ILE A 182 11.79 -7.43 1.86
CA ILE A 182 11.04 -6.66 2.86
C ILE A 182 11.44 -7.16 4.24
N ASP A 183 12.03 -6.28 5.06
CA ASP A 183 12.33 -6.59 6.46
C ASP A 183 11.08 -6.34 7.33
N GLU A 184 10.53 -5.13 7.23
CA GLU A 184 9.33 -4.75 7.95
C GLU A 184 8.50 -3.68 7.22
N ILE A 185 7.20 -3.68 7.51
CA ILE A 185 6.27 -2.61 7.20
C ILE A 185 5.54 -2.23 8.49
N LYS A 186 5.53 -0.93 8.81
CA LYS A 186 4.92 -0.39 10.03
C LYS A 186 4.24 0.94 9.75
N VAL A 187 3.42 1.38 10.70
CA VAL A 187 2.93 2.75 10.77
C VAL A 187 3.48 3.43 12.02
N GLU A 188 3.73 4.72 11.91
CA GLU A 188 4.24 5.55 13.01
C GLU A 188 3.53 6.90 13.04
N ARG A 189 3.56 7.53 14.23
CA ARG A 189 2.96 8.85 14.41
C ARG A 189 3.70 9.90 13.59
N GLY A 190 4.98 9.71 13.33
CA GLY A 190 5.85 10.73 12.75
C GLY A 190 6.34 11.71 13.82
N ASP A 191 7.20 12.65 13.40
CA ASP A 191 7.73 13.71 14.24
C ASP A 191 6.71 14.86 14.34
N GLU A 192 6.24 15.16 15.56
CA GLU A 192 5.28 16.23 15.85
C GLU A 192 5.74 17.61 15.35
N GLU A 193 7.05 17.84 15.21
CA GLU A 193 7.61 19.08 14.68
C GLU A 193 7.53 19.14 13.15
N ALA A 194 7.78 18.02 12.47
CA ALA A 194 7.65 17.92 11.02
C ALA A 194 6.19 18.05 10.56
N GLN A 195 5.25 17.58 11.39
CA GLN A 195 3.81 17.75 11.17
C GLN A 195 3.37 19.21 11.29
N ARG A 196 3.73 19.87 12.39
CA ARG A 196 3.42 21.30 12.59
C ARG A 196 3.90 22.15 11.42
N LYS A 197 5.12 21.91 10.94
CA LYS A 197 5.68 22.61 9.77
C LYS A 197 4.94 22.34 8.45
N ARG A 198 4.32 21.16 8.29
CA ARG A 198 3.49 20.86 7.10
C ARG A 198 2.14 21.56 7.19
N GLU A 199 1.47 21.47 8.34
CA GLU A 199 0.19 22.15 8.58
C GLU A 199 0.32 23.68 8.47
N GLU A 200 1.43 24.25 8.92
CA GLU A 200 1.75 25.68 8.76
C GLU A 200 1.90 26.05 7.27
N LYS A 201 2.62 25.24 6.48
CA LYS A 201 2.77 25.45 5.04
C LYS A 201 1.46 25.33 4.26
N GLU A 202 0.61 24.39 4.64
CA GLU A 202 -0.70 24.21 4.01
C GLU A 202 -1.62 25.40 4.32
N LYS A 203 -1.62 25.90 5.57
CA LYS A 203 -2.37 27.11 5.96
C LYS A 203 -1.87 28.35 5.22
N GLU A 204 -0.56 28.53 5.09
CA GLU A 204 0.03 29.63 4.32
C GLU A 204 -0.36 29.57 2.83
N GLN A 205 -0.41 28.37 2.23
CA GLN A 205 -0.83 28.22 0.84
C GLN A 205 -2.33 28.53 0.63
N VAL A 206 -3.19 28.13 1.56
CA VAL A 206 -4.63 28.45 1.51
C VAL A 206 -4.87 29.95 1.67
N ASP A 207 -4.23 30.60 2.65
CA ASP A 207 -4.38 32.04 2.92
C ASP A 207 -3.84 32.91 1.76
N SER A 208 -2.74 32.48 1.14
CA SER A 208 -2.20 33.14 -0.06
C SER A 208 -3.10 32.94 -1.30
N GLY A 209 -3.80 31.81 -1.42
CA GLY A 209 -4.73 31.52 -2.51
C GLY A 209 -6.00 32.37 -2.47
N ASP A 210 -6.56 32.58 -1.29
CA ASP A 210 -7.75 33.42 -1.09
C ASP A 210 -7.45 34.91 -1.36
N THR A 211 -6.27 35.38 -0.92
CA THR A 211 -5.80 36.76 -1.16
C THR A 211 -5.69 37.11 -2.66
N PHE A 212 -5.37 36.15 -3.52
CA PHE A 212 -5.29 36.35 -4.98
C PHE A 212 -6.65 36.28 -5.68
N SER A 213 -7.66 35.62 -5.08
CA SER A 213 -9.01 35.53 -5.65
C SER A 213 -9.82 36.82 -5.41
N ASP A 214 -9.60 37.50 -4.29
CA ASP A 214 -10.25 38.77 -3.95
C ASP A 214 -9.73 39.99 -4.74
N MET A 215 -8.57 39.89 -5.39
CA MET A 215 -8.04 40.97 -6.25
C MET A 215 -8.53 40.93 -7.71
N ARG A 216 -9.38 39.96 -8.09
CA ARG A 216 -9.88 39.80 -9.47
C ARG A 216 -11.38 40.11 -9.64
N THR A 217 -12.01 40.76 -8.67
CA THR A 217 -13.42 41.19 -8.76
C THR A 217 -13.55 42.70 -8.88
#